data_AF-A0A3S0RHV8-F1
#
_entry.id   AF-A0A3S0RHV8-F1
#
_cell.length_a   1.000
_cell.length_b   1.000
_cell.length_c   1.000
_cell.angle_alpha   90.00
_cell.angle_beta   90.00
_cell.angle_gamma   90.00
#
_symmetry.space_group_name_H-M   'P 1'
#
loop_
_entity.id
_entity.type
_entity.pdbx_description
1 polymer ?
#
loop_
_entity_poly.entity_id
_entity_poly.type
_entity_poly.pdbx_seq_one_letter_code
_entity_poly.pdbx_strand_id
1 'polypeptide(L)'
;MTNVAEVLFQSRSPTATPDALADQLGRLVWQGTDNGASILKELAEWIEEGDAEHAAIALAFDEGLLFWPPDQMSAALDRLAVRLPQLGQNIETRRNWLRENFGDH
;
A
#
# COMPACT_ATOMS: atom_id res chain seq x y z
N MET A 1 -17.48 -5.07 -9.04
CA MET A 1 -17.81 -3.86 -8.27
C MET A 1 -16.52 -3.06 -8.21
N THR A 2 -16.49 -1.81 -8.66
CA THR A 2 -15.24 -1.03 -8.73
C THR A 2 -14.76 -0.71 -7.31
N ASN A 3 -13.51 -1.03 -7.01
CA ASN A 3 -12.92 -0.75 -5.70
C ASN A 3 -12.78 0.76 -5.48
N VAL A 4 -13.05 1.27 -4.28
CA VAL A 4 -12.92 2.70 -3.97
C VAL A 4 -11.48 3.19 -4.17
N ALA A 5 -10.49 2.33 -3.90
CA ALA A 5 -9.08 2.67 -4.10
C ALA A 5 -8.78 2.90 -5.59
N GLU A 6 -9.32 2.04 -6.45
CA GLU A 6 -9.19 2.17 -7.89
C GLU A 6 -9.94 3.41 -8.42
N VAL A 7 -11.14 3.70 -7.91
CA VAL A 7 -11.87 4.93 -8.27
C VAL A 7 -11.08 6.18 -7.87
N LEU A 8 -10.50 6.19 -6.67
CA LEU A 8 -9.66 7.30 -6.19
C LEU A 8 -8.43 7.47 -7.09
N PHE A 9 -7.76 6.37 -7.42
CA PHE A 9 -6.63 6.39 -8.34
C PHE A 9 -7.04 6.96 -9.70
N GLN A 10 -8.07 6.42 -10.34
CA GLN A 10 -8.51 6.84 -11.68
C GLN A 10 -9.00 8.30 -11.74
N SER A 11 -9.55 8.82 -10.64
CA SER A 11 -10.06 10.20 -10.56
C SER A 11 -9.05 11.21 -10.01
N ARG A 12 -7.81 10.76 -9.71
CA ARG A 12 -6.76 11.62 -9.14
C ARG A 12 -6.41 12.79 -10.05
N SER A 13 -5.98 13.89 -9.44
CA SER A 13 -5.26 14.93 -10.20
C SER A 13 -3.97 14.34 -10.78
N PRO A 14 -3.55 14.71 -12.00
CA PRO A 14 -2.24 14.31 -12.54
C PRO A 14 -1.04 14.73 -11.66
N THR A 15 -1.26 15.68 -10.75
CA THR A 15 -0.25 16.16 -9.79
C THR A 15 -0.38 15.55 -8.40
N ALA A 16 -1.31 14.62 -8.20
CA ALA A 16 -1.51 13.97 -6.90
C ALA A 16 -0.28 13.10 -6.58
N THR A 17 0.26 13.25 -5.38
CA THR A 17 1.37 12.41 -4.92
C THR A 17 0.84 11.10 -4.33
N PRO A 18 1.67 10.03 -4.33
CA PRO A 18 1.30 8.78 -3.68
C PRO A 18 0.88 8.93 -2.23
N ASP A 19 1.60 9.75 -1.44
CA ASP A 19 1.29 10.02 -0.03
C ASP A 19 -0.08 10.66 0.15
N ALA A 20 -0.44 11.63 -0.70
CA ALA A 20 -1.74 12.30 -0.59
C ALA A 20 -2.91 11.35 -0.88
N LEU A 21 -2.72 10.40 -1.81
CA LEU A 21 -3.72 9.37 -2.10
C LEU A 21 -3.78 8.33 -0.99
N ALA A 22 -2.63 7.92 -0.45
CA ALA A 22 -2.56 7.01 0.69
C ALA A 22 -3.27 7.58 1.93
N ASP A 23 -3.05 8.86 2.25
CA ASP A 23 -3.74 9.58 3.32
C ASP A 23 -5.27 9.58 3.13
N GLN A 24 -5.72 9.78 1.90
CA GLN A 24 -7.15 9.75 1.58
C GLN A 24 -7.73 8.35 1.77
N LEU A 25 -7.02 7.31 1.33
CA LEU A 25 -7.43 5.92 1.54
C LEU A 25 -7.44 5.56 3.03
N GLY A 26 -6.46 6.02 3.80
CA GLY A 26 -6.39 5.86 5.25
C GLY A 26 -7.66 6.38 5.95
N ARG A 27 -8.11 7.57 5.56
CA ARG A 27 -9.36 8.14 6.08
C ARG A 27 -10.60 7.34 5.67
N LEU A 28 -10.60 6.78 4.45
CA LEU A 28 -11.75 6.04 3.90
C LEU A 28 -11.88 4.63 4.49
N VAL A 29 -10.78 4.00 4.91
CA VAL A 29 -10.78 2.67 5.54
C VAL A 29 -11.75 2.62 6.73
N TRP A 30 -11.84 3.69 7.51
CA TRP A 30 -12.70 3.76 8.69
C TRP A 30 -14.14 4.24 8.42
N GLN A 31 -14.47 4.62 7.18
CA GLN A 31 -15.77 5.19 6.82
C GLN A 31 -16.66 4.21 6.06
N GLY A 32 -16.10 3.12 5.53
CA GLY A 32 -16.81 2.09 4.79
C GLY A 32 -17.61 1.13 5.68
N THR A 33 -18.65 0.51 5.12
CA THR A 33 -19.46 -0.51 5.80
C THR A 33 -18.72 -1.84 6.04
N ASP A 34 -17.59 -2.06 5.36
CA ASP A 34 -16.74 -3.24 5.47
C ASP A 34 -15.47 -2.99 6.30
N ASN A 35 -15.41 -1.85 7.03
CA ASN A 35 -14.25 -1.41 7.79
C ASN A 35 -12.94 -1.41 6.97
N GLY A 36 -13.05 -1.07 5.68
CA GLY A 36 -11.89 -0.92 4.79
C GLY A 36 -11.26 -2.22 4.32
N ALA A 37 -11.90 -3.37 4.57
CA ALA A 37 -11.42 -4.67 4.10
C ALA A 37 -11.16 -4.69 2.58
N SER A 38 -12.05 -4.09 1.79
CA SER A 38 -11.86 -4.00 0.34
C SER A 38 -10.70 -3.10 -0.07
N ILE A 39 -10.43 -2.02 0.68
CA ILE A 39 -9.30 -1.11 0.41
C ILE A 39 -7.99 -1.81 0.74
N LEU A 40 -7.88 -2.42 1.93
CA LEU A 40 -6.67 -3.13 2.35
C LEU A 40 -6.32 -4.27 1.37
N LYS A 41 -7.34 -5.00 0.90
CA LYS A 41 -7.16 -6.04 -0.11
C LYS A 41 -6.61 -5.47 -1.42
N GLU A 42 -7.16 -4.39 -1.93
CA GLU A 42 -6.69 -3.77 -3.18
C GLU A 42 -5.25 -3.26 -3.06
N LEU A 43 -4.92 -2.61 -1.94
CA LEU A 43 -3.57 -2.13 -1.68
C LEU A 43 -2.57 -3.29 -1.60
N ALA A 44 -2.96 -4.43 -1.02
CA ALA A 44 -2.13 -5.64 -1.03
C ALA A 44 -1.93 -6.18 -2.46
N GLU A 45 -3.00 -6.20 -3.28
CA GLU A 45 -2.92 -6.58 -4.69
C GLU A 45 -2.02 -5.61 -5.50
N TRP A 46 -2.03 -4.32 -5.17
CA TRP A 46 -1.12 -3.34 -5.80
C TRP A 46 0.35 -3.58 -5.49
N ILE A 47 0.68 -4.10 -4.29
CA ILE A 47 2.05 -4.53 -3.95
C ILE A 47 2.45 -5.76 -4.79
N GLU A 48 1.60 -6.77 -4.88
CA GLU A 48 1.92 -8.03 -5.56
C GLU A 48 1.94 -7.89 -7.09
N GLU A 49 0.97 -7.16 -7.65
CA GLU A 49 0.67 -7.18 -9.09
C GLU A 49 0.59 -5.79 -9.74
N GLY A 50 0.39 -4.72 -8.96
CA GLY A 50 0.27 -3.35 -9.47
C GLY A 50 1.53 -2.81 -10.18
N ASP A 51 1.34 -1.73 -10.94
CA ASP A 51 2.44 -0.96 -11.54
C ASP A 51 3.15 -0.07 -10.50
N ALA A 52 4.14 0.72 -10.96
CA ALA A 52 4.92 1.56 -10.07
C ALA A 52 4.11 2.63 -9.32
N GLU A 53 3.04 3.17 -9.92
CA GLU A 53 2.23 4.20 -9.27
C GLU A 53 1.30 3.58 -8.22
N HIS A 54 0.65 2.46 -8.55
CA HIS A 54 -0.20 1.73 -7.61
C HIS A 54 0.62 1.24 -6.41
N ALA A 55 1.78 0.62 -6.66
CA ALA A 55 2.66 0.14 -5.61
C ALA A 55 3.21 1.28 -4.75
N ALA A 56 3.52 2.44 -5.33
CA ALA A 56 3.98 3.60 -4.55
C ALA A 56 2.91 4.10 -3.57
N ILE A 57 1.63 4.10 -3.96
CA ILE A 57 0.51 4.49 -3.09
C ILE A 57 0.37 3.47 -1.95
N ALA A 58 0.37 2.17 -2.28
CA ALA A 58 0.26 1.11 -1.27
C ALA A 58 1.44 1.12 -0.27
N LEU A 59 2.65 1.42 -0.74
CA LEU A 59 3.83 1.58 0.11
C LEU A 59 3.77 2.81 1.02
N ALA A 60 2.96 3.81 0.72
CA ALA A 60 2.78 5.02 1.52
C ALA A 60 1.64 4.89 2.57
N PHE A 61 0.78 3.88 2.47
CA PHE A 61 -0.37 3.70 3.36
C PHE A 61 0.00 3.27 4.80
N ASP A 62 -0.26 4.08 5.82
CA ASP A 62 0.22 3.84 7.20
C ASP A 62 -0.85 3.38 8.21
N GLU A 63 -2.14 3.42 7.84
CA GLU A 63 -3.28 3.13 8.73
C GLU A 63 -3.52 1.63 9.00
N GLY A 64 -2.65 0.73 8.54
CA GLY A 64 -2.78 -0.70 8.78
C GLY A 64 -1.73 -1.57 8.08
N LEU A 65 -1.70 -2.84 8.48
CA LEU A 65 -0.83 -3.85 7.86
C LEU A 65 -1.56 -4.53 6.70
N LEU A 66 -0.99 -4.46 5.50
CA LEU A 66 -1.59 -5.02 4.27
C LEU A 66 -1.50 -6.55 4.19
N PHE A 67 -0.52 -7.15 4.88
CA PHE A 67 -0.28 -8.60 4.88
C PHE A 67 -0.05 -9.08 6.31
N TRP A 68 -0.69 -10.19 6.71
CA TRP A 68 -0.46 -10.80 8.01
C TRP A 68 -0.15 -12.30 7.86
N PRO A 69 0.86 -12.84 8.57
CA PRO A 69 1.76 -12.18 9.54
C PRO A 69 2.80 -11.23 8.90
N PRO A 70 3.54 -10.45 9.70
CA PRO A 70 4.59 -9.53 9.21
C PRO A 70 5.61 -10.14 8.23
N ASP A 71 5.98 -11.42 8.40
CA ASP A 71 6.87 -12.13 7.48
C ASP A 71 6.32 -12.18 6.04
N GLN A 72 4.98 -12.21 5.87
CA GLN A 72 4.36 -12.13 4.54
C GLN A 72 4.55 -10.74 3.92
N MET A 73 4.48 -9.68 4.73
CA MET A 73 4.80 -8.33 4.27
C MET A 73 6.26 -8.24 3.83
N SER A 74 7.20 -8.77 4.64
CA SER A 74 8.62 -8.83 4.30
C SER A 74 8.85 -9.52 2.94
N ALA A 75 8.26 -10.71 2.76
CA ALA A 75 8.36 -11.46 1.51
C ALA A 75 7.71 -10.74 0.31
N ALA A 76 6.61 -10.02 0.51
CA ALA A 76 5.97 -9.20 -0.54
C ALA A 76 6.86 -8.03 -0.95
N LEU A 77 7.50 -7.35 0.01
CA LEU A 77 8.45 -6.27 -0.26
C LEU A 77 9.69 -6.76 -1.03
N ASP A 78 10.17 -7.97 -0.76
CA ASP A 78 11.27 -8.58 -1.51
C ASP A 78 10.90 -8.87 -2.96
N ARG A 79 9.71 -9.45 -3.19
CA ARG A 79 9.19 -9.64 -4.56
C ARG A 79 9.03 -8.31 -5.29
N LEU A 80 8.47 -7.31 -4.61
CA LEU A 80 8.29 -5.97 -5.15
C LEU A 80 9.63 -5.30 -5.51
N ALA A 81 10.67 -5.47 -4.69
CA ALA A 81 12.00 -4.92 -4.95
C ALA A 81 12.64 -5.49 -6.22
N VAL A 82 12.40 -6.76 -6.52
CA VAL A 82 12.83 -7.40 -7.78
C VAL A 82 12.02 -6.86 -8.97
N ARG A 83 10.71 -6.69 -8.79
CA ARG A 83 9.77 -6.35 -9.86
C ARG A 83 9.80 -4.86 -10.24
N LEU A 84 9.96 -3.98 -9.24
CA LEU A 84 9.92 -2.53 -9.36
C LEU A 84 11.11 -1.88 -8.60
N PRO A 85 12.36 -2.10 -9.04
CA PRO A 85 13.56 -1.62 -8.35
C PRO A 85 13.64 -0.10 -8.20
N GLN A 86 12.93 0.66 -9.05
CA GLN A 86 12.82 2.12 -8.95
C GLN A 86 12.13 2.61 -7.66
N LEU A 87 11.37 1.74 -6.98
CA LEU A 87 10.72 2.06 -5.71
C LEU A 87 11.60 1.78 -4.49
N GLY A 88 12.90 1.51 -4.67
CA GLY A 88 13.81 1.06 -3.61
C GLY A 88 13.75 1.90 -2.33
N GLN A 89 13.66 3.23 -2.43
CA GLN A 89 13.54 4.10 -1.26
C GLN A 89 12.22 3.90 -0.52
N ASN A 90 11.09 3.82 -1.23
CA ASN A 90 9.76 3.59 -0.63
C ASN A 90 9.70 2.21 0.05
N ILE A 91 10.28 1.19 -0.59
CA ILE A 91 10.36 -0.17 -0.05
C ILE A 91 11.17 -0.17 1.24
N GLU A 92 12.33 0.49 1.26
CA GLU A 92 13.18 0.54 2.44
C GLU A 92 12.52 1.30 3.60
N THR A 93 11.85 2.42 3.31
CA THR A 93 11.04 3.13 4.31
C THR A 93 10.00 2.19 4.92
N ARG A 94 9.29 1.41 4.09
CA ARG A 94 8.28 0.46 4.58
C ARG A 94 8.89 -0.71 5.38
N ARG A 95 10.06 -1.22 4.99
CA ARG A 95 10.80 -2.23 5.77
C ARG A 95 11.19 -1.70 7.15
N ASN A 96 11.68 -0.47 7.22
CA ASN A 96 12.04 0.16 8.49
C ASN A 96 10.82 0.31 9.39
N TRP A 97 9.69 0.76 8.85
CA TRP A 97 8.42 0.80 9.58
C TRP A 97 8.01 -0.59 10.09
N LEU A 98 8.13 -1.64 9.26
CA LEU A 98 7.80 -3.01 9.67
C LEU A 98 8.67 -3.46 10.85
N ARG A 99 9.97 -3.17 10.79
CA ARG A 99 10.94 -3.51 11.86
C ARG A 99 10.64 -2.78 13.15
N GLU A 100 10.33 -1.49 13.08
CA GLU A 100 10.03 -0.65 14.25
C GLU A 100 8.74 -1.08 14.98
N ASN A 101 7.75 -1.58 14.25
CA ASN A 101 6.44 -1.91 14.82
C ASN A 101 6.28 -3.38 15.20
N PHE A 102 7.02 -4.29 14.57
CA PHE A 102 6.82 -5.74 14.76
C PHE A 102 8.10 -6.53 15.08
N GLY A 103 9.29 -5.95 14.88
CA GLY A 103 10.58 -6.60 15.13
C GLY A 103 11.26 -7.12 13.84
N ASP A 104 12.34 -7.89 13.99
CA ASP A 104 13.04 -8.50 12.85
C ASP A 104 12.25 -9.72 12.33
N HIS A 105 11.90 -9.70 11.04
CA HIS A 105 11.06 -10.68 10.33
C HIS A 105 11.74 -11.17 9.04
#